data_AF-A0A2V7VD73-F1
#
_entry.id   AF-A0A2V7VD73-F1
#
_cell.length_a   1.000
_cell.length_b   1.000
_cell.length_c   1.000
_cell.angle_alpha   90.00
_cell.angle_beta   90.00
_cell.angle_gamma   90.00
#
_symmetry.space_group_name_H-M   'P 1'
#
loop_
_entity.id
_entity.type
_entity.pdbx_description
1 polymer ?
#
loop_
_entity_poly.entity_id
_entity_poly.type
_entity_poly.pdbx_seq_one_letter_code
_entity_poly.pdbx_strand_id
1 'polypeptide(L)'
;PYGNLERYALKSIELFLPVPGSGLLPWPGLSQAYAEGALYRGEMGSAYLGLAGIAGLAAMAFSAFRGWLRCRRGFLPSALVAVAWILADSVVGGLNGLWGTAGFVWFRATNRHSIWILALVLLWSVTRLSRARWTRQRAASILAAALVGALALADQCPPRTPSAEIAAVRSTMASDRTFVESLEAALPRDAMLFVLPVLDFPEGPRVLRATDYEPLRLYLFSSRLRLSYGGDKGRPREEWQGRVEELPPEAMAAALESRGFAGLVLNRKAYEDGGEGLRQALASSGRREGWQSPDRDFLFLRLLPQ
;
A
#
# COMPACT_ATOMS: atom_id res chain seq x y z
N PRO A 1 7.18 -1.87 16.19
CA PRO A 1 8.12 -2.45 15.20
C PRO A 1 7.89 -3.95 14.94
N TYR A 2 7.98 -4.81 15.96
CA TYR A 2 7.81 -6.26 15.82
C TYR A 2 6.41 -6.68 15.37
N GLY A 3 5.34 -6.06 15.91
CA GLY A 3 3.97 -6.39 15.52
C GLY A 3 3.68 -6.23 14.01
N ASN A 4 4.48 -5.43 13.29
CA ASN A 4 4.37 -5.37 11.83
C ASN A 4 4.84 -6.67 11.15
N LEU A 5 5.83 -7.37 11.71
CA LEU A 5 6.26 -8.68 11.19
C LEU A 5 5.10 -9.68 11.23
N GLU A 6 4.33 -9.72 12.32
CA GLU A 6 3.18 -10.61 12.42
C GLU A 6 2.01 -10.14 11.56
N ARG A 7 1.76 -8.82 11.50
CA ARG A 7 0.67 -8.25 10.73
C ARG A 7 0.82 -8.48 9.23
N TYR A 8 2.03 -8.38 8.70
CA TYR A 8 2.34 -8.53 7.28
C TYR A 8 3.01 -9.87 6.95
N ALA A 9 3.03 -10.81 7.91
CA ALA A 9 3.53 -12.15 7.66
C ALA A 9 2.58 -12.96 6.78
N LEU A 10 3.16 -13.93 6.06
CA LEU A 10 2.37 -14.88 5.28
C LEU A 10 1.53 -15.74 6.21
N LYS A 11 0.26 -15.89 5.89
CA LYS A 11 -0.58 -16.90 6.51
C LYS A 11 -0.88 -17.96 5.48
N SER A 12 -0.46 -19.20 5.73
CA SER A 12 -0.55 -20.28 4.74
C SER A 12 -1.95 -20.50 4.20
N ILE A 13 -2.99 -20.23 5.01
CA ILE A 13 -4.39 -20.32 4.57
C ILE A 13 -4.71 -19.31 3.45
N GLU A 14 -4.09 -18.13 3.44
CA GLU A 14 -4.31 -17.06 2.45
C GLU A 14 -3.72 -17.42 1.07
N LEU A 15 -2.87 -18.46 0.97
CA LEU A 15 -2.45 -19.01 -0.33
C LEU A 15 -3.60 -19.65 -1.10
N PHE A 16 -4.64 -20.09 -0.39
CA PHE A 16 -5.77 -20.84 -0.92
C PHE A 16 -7.08 -20.06 -0.92
N LEU A 17 -7.17 -18.99 -0.12
CA LEU A 17 -8.38 -18.19 0.02
C LEU A 17 -8.29 -16.91 -0.82
N PRO A 18 -9.19 -16.72 -1.81
CA PRO A 18 -9.30 -15.45 -2.50
C PRO A 18 -9.86 -14.36 -1.57
N VAL A 19 -9.81 -13.09 -2.01
CA VAL A 19 -10.54 -12.00 -1.33
C VAL A 19 -12.04 -12.36 -1.31
N PRO A 20 -12.79 -12.11 -0.22
CA PRO A 20 -14.22 -12.34 -0.20
C PRO A 20 -14.93 -11.63 -1.37
N GLY A 21 -15.74 -12.37 -2.13
CA GLY A 21 -16.38 -11.88 -3.34
C GLY A 21 -15.55 -11.95 -4.62
N SER A 22 -14.39 -12.60 -4.59
CA SER A 22 -13.51 -12.85 -5.76
C SER A 22 -13.19 -14.34 -5.94
N GLY A 23 -12.64 -14.70 -7.10
CA GLY A 23 -12.35 -16.09 -7.49
C GLY A 23 -13.49 -16.76 -8.27
N LEU A 24 -13.15 -17.82 -9.02
CA LEU A 24 -14.10 -18.55 -9.85
C LEU A 24 -14.90 -19.61 -9.09
N LEU A 25 -14.33 -20.15 -8.02
CA LEU A 25 -14.99 -21.15 -7.19
C LEU A 25 -15.80 -20.46 -6.09
N PRO A 26 -16.91 -21.06 -5.62
CA PRO A 26 -17.70 -20.52 -4.53
C PRO A 26 -16.99 -20.76 -3.19
N TRP A 27 -15.91 -20.01 -2.93
CA TRP A 27 -15.28 -19.88 -1.61
C TRP A 27 -15.88 -18.79 -0.70
N PRO A 28 -17.04 -18.13 -0.95
CA PRO A 28 -17.38 -16.93 -0.19
C PRO A 28 -17.61 -17.24 1.28
N GLY A 29 -18.22 -18.39 1.63
CA GLY A 29 -18.41 -18.77 3.04
C GLY A 29 -17.11 -19.00 3.80
N LEU A 30 -16.12 -19.68 3.20
CA LEU A 30 -14.82 -19.94 3.85
C LEU A 30 -13.96 -18.67 3.95
N SER A 31 -13.91 -17.89 2.87
CA SER A 31 -13.13 -16.65 2.83
C SER A 31 -13.73 -15.60 3.77
N GLN A 32 -15.06 -15.52 3.85
CA GLN A 32 -15.77 -14.65 4.79
C GLN A 32 -15.61 -15.11 6.23
N ALA A 33 -15.77 -16.41 6.53
CA ALA A 33 -15.56 -16.94 7.87
C ALA A 33 -14.12 -16.69 8.36
N TYR A 34 -13.13 -16.86 7.47
CA TYR A 34 -11.74 -16.50 7.78
C TYR A 34 -11.57 -15.00 8.01
N ALA A 35 -12.15 -14.15 7.15
CA ALA A 35 -12.10 -12.69 7.32
C ALA A 35 -12.70 -12.25 8.66
N GLU A 36 -13.83 -12.83 9.06
CA GLU A 36 -14.55 -12.50 10.29
C GLU A 36 -13.84 -13.05 11.55
N GLY A 37 -13.25 -14.25 11.47
CA GLY A 37 -12.60 -14.92 12.60
C GLY A 37 -11.11 -14.59 12.80
N ALA A 38 -10.43 -14.00 11.82
CA ALA A 38 -9.00 -13.71 11.93
C ALA A 38 -8.71 -12.60 12.96
N LEU A 39 -7.91 -12.92 13.99
CA LEU A 39 -7.47 -11.97 15.02
C LEU A 39 -6.78 -10.73 14.44
N TYR A 40 -5.93 -10.92 13.43
CA TYR A 40 -5.27 -9.84 12.70
C TYR A 40 -5.59 -9.97 11.22
N ARG A 41 -6.15 -8.94 10.59
CA ARG A 41 -6.30 -8.90 9.14
C ARG A 41 -5.03 -8.28 8.56
N GLY A 42 -4.21 -9.11 7.90
CA GLY A 42 -3.04 -8.66 7.16
C GLY A 42 -3.45 -8.08 5.80
N GLU A 43 -2.71 -8.43 4.76
CA GLU A 43 -3.04 -8.08 3.36
C GLU A 43 -3.94 -9.16 2.73
N MET A 44 -5.08 -9.46 3.37
CA MET A 44 -5.93 -10.60 3.00
C MET A 44 -6.22 -10.67 1.49
N GLY A 45 -5.95 -11.84 0.90
CA GLY A 45 -6.18 -12.16 -0.52
C GLY A 45 -5.07 -11.71 -1.47
N SER A 46 -4.07 -10.94 -1.02
CA SER A 46 -2.90 -10.63 -1.84
C SER A 46 -1.96 -11.83 -2.05
N ALA A 47 -2.00 -12.83 -1.17
CA ALA A 47 -1.20 -14.06 -1.26
C ALA A 47 -1.86 -15.22 -2.03
N TYR A 48 -3.11 -15.04 -2.47
CA TYR A 48 -3.85 -16.08 -3.16
C TYR A 48 -3.11 -16.53 -4.43
N LEU A 49 -2.85 -17.84 -4.55
CA LEU A 49 -2.06 -18.40 -5.67
C LEU A 49 -2.87 -18.56 -6.97
N GLY A 50 -4.18 -18.35 -6.92
CA GLY A 50 -5.09 -18.72 -8.00
C GLY A 50 -5.28 -20.23 -8.13
N LEU A 51 -6.37 -20.66 -8.77
CA LEU A 51 -6.66 -22.08 -8.98
C LEU A 51 -5.55 -22.81 -9.73
N ALA A 52 -4.91 -22.15 -10.70
CA ALA A 52 -3.78 -22.72 -11.44
C ALA A 52 -2.55 -22.93 -10.54
N GLY A 53 -2.23 -21.96 -9.67
CA GLY A 53 -1.15 -22.08 -8.70
C GLY A 53 -1.44 -23.13 -7.63
N ILE A 54 -2.67 -23.18 -7.11
CA ILE A 54 -3.11 -24.19 -6.13
C ILE A 54 -3.02 -25.61 -6.75
N ALA A 55 -3.52 -25.79 -7.97
CA ALA A 55 -3.43 -27.08 -8.67
C ALA A 55 -1.98 -27.47 -8.94
N GLY A 56 -1.13 -26.52 -9.35
CA GLY A 56 0.30 -26.75 -9.55
C GLY A 56 1.02 -27.15 -8.27
N LEU A 57 0.72 -26.48 -7.15
CA LEU A 57 1.30 -26.77 -5.84
C LEU A 57 0.87 -28.16 -5.35
N ALA A 58 -0.42 -28.48 -5.48
CA ALA A 58 -0.97 -29.80 -5.13
C ALA A 58 -0.34 -30.92 -5.99
N ALA A 59 -0.21 -30.71 -7.30
CA ALA A 59 0.44 -31.65 -8.20
C ALA A 59 1.93 -31.83 -7.86
N MET A 60 2.63 -30.75 -7.49
CA MET A 60 4.02 -30.79 -7.06
C MET A 60 4.19 -31.59 -5.78
N ALA A 61 3.38 -31.32 -4.75
CA ALA A 61 3.36 -32.06 -3.49
C ALA A 61 3.01 -33.54 -3.70
N PHE A 62 2.00 -33.83 -4.51
CA PHE A 62 1.60 -35.20 -4.83
C PHE A 62 2.69 -35.97 -5.60
N SER A 63 3.43 -35.29 -6.49
CA SER A 63 4.56 -35.91 -7.19
C SER A 63 5.68 -36.32 -6.25
N ALA A 64 5.96 -35.50 -5.23
CA ALA A 64 6.92 -35.78 -4.18
C ALA A 64 6.45 -36.95 -3.31
N PHE A 65 5.19 -36.91 -2.86
CA PHE A 65 4.57 -37.99 -2.08
C PHE A 65 4.61 -39.34 -2.80
N ARG A 66 4.26 -39.39 -4.09
CA ARG A 66 4.37 -40.61 -4.89
C ARG A 66 5.79 -41.11 -5.04
N GLY A 67 6.76 -40.20 -5.18
CA GLY A 67 8.17 -40.58 -5.27
C GLY A 67 8.70 -41.12 -3.94
N TRP A 68 8.24 -40.55 -2.82
CA TRP A 68 8.52 -41.02 -1.47
C TRP A 68 7.98 -42.44 -1.23
N LEU A 69 6.70 -42.68 -1.52
CA LEU A 69 6.07 -44.00 -1.41
C LEU A 69 6.76 -45.08 -2.27
N ARG A 70 7.39 -44.67 -3.37
CA ARG A 70 8.10 -45.56 -4.30
C ARG A 70 9.61 -45.63 -4.03
N CYS A 71 10.09 -45.04 -2.94
CA CYS A 71 11.50 -44.98 -2.55
C CYS A 71 12.42 -44.49 -3.69
N ARG A 72 11.95 -43.57 -4.53
CA ARG A 72 12.74 -43.06 -5.66
C ARG A 72 13.80 -42.09 -5.15
N ARG A 73 15.05 -42.24 -5.58
CA ARG A 73 16.08 -41.21 -5.36
C ARG A 73 15.67 -39.91 -6.06
N GLY A 74 15.86 -38.78 -5.38
CA GLY A 74 15.50 -37.45 -5.91
C GLY A 74 13.99 -37.21 -6.03
N PHE A 75 13.17 -37.82 -5.16
CA PHE A 75 11.72 -37.66 -5.22
C PHE A 75 11.24 -36.23 -4.92
N LEU A 76 12.02 -35.43 -4.17
CA LEU A 76 11.70 -34.05 -3.82
C LEU A 76 12.06 -33.11 -4.98
N PRO A 77 11.09 -32.41 -5.59
CA PRO A 77 11.39 -31.32 -6.51
C PRO A 77 12.15 -30.20 -5.77
N SER A 78 13.22 -29.67 -6.36
CA SER A 78 13.95 -28.52 -5.80
C SER A 78 13.04 -27.32 -5.54
N ALA A 79 12.07 -27.08 -6.42
CA ALA A 79 11.04 -26.06 -6.25
C ALA A 79 10.22 -26.27 -4.97
N LEU A 80 9.89 -27.52 -4.60
CA LEU A 80 9.14 -27.81 -3.38
C LEU A 80 9.98 -27.54 -2.12
N VAL A 81 11.28 -27.82 -2.17
CA VAL A 81 12.22 -27.49 -1.08
C VAL A 81 12.33 -25.98 -0.91
N ALA A 82 12.43 -25.23 -2.01
CA ALA A 82 12.44 -23.77 -1.98
C ALA A 82 11.11 -23.20 -1.44
N VAL A 83 9.96 -23.74 -1.83
CA VAL A 83 8.65 -23.37 -1.25
C VAL A 83 8.61 -23.66 0.25
N ALA A 84 9.09 -24.82 0.69
CA ALA A 84 9.13 -25.17 2.11
C ALA A 84 10.02 -24.21 2.92
N TRP A 85 11.17 -23.80 2.38
CA TRP A 85 12.03 -22.78 2.98
C TRP A 85 11.32 -21.43 3.09
N ILE A 86 10.67 -20.97 2.03
CA ILE A 86 9.92 -19.70 2.04
C ILE A 86 8.82 -19.75 3.09
N LEU A 87 8.08 -20.86 3.21
CA LEU A 87 7.05 -21.02 4.24
C LEU A 87 7.64 -21.00 5.66
N ALA A 88 8.75 -21.69 5.89
CA ALA A 88 9.42 -21.69 7.19
C ALA A 88 9.89 -20.29 7.62
N ASP A 89 10.36 -19.48 6.66
CA ASP A 89 10.76 -18.10 6.90
C ASP A 89 9.57 -17.15 7.09
N SER A 90 8.57 -17.26 6.21
CA SER A 90 7.57 -16.21 6.00
C SER A 90 6.33 -16.33 6.86
N VAL A 91 6.03 -17.50 7.42
CA VAL A 91 4.80 -17.70 8.20
C VAL A 91 4.82 -16.89 9.50
N VAL A 92 3.66 -16.49 10.01
CA VAL A 92 3.51 -15.85 11.33
C VAL A 92 4.23 -16.71 12.39
N GLY A 93 5.21 -16.12 13.09
CA GLY A 93 6.05 -16.84 14.05
C GLY A 93 7.17 -17.70 13.45
N GLY A 94 7.42 -17.60 12.14
CA GLY A 94 8.52 -18.28 11.42
C GLY A 94 9.89 -17.67 11.68
N LEU A 95 10.89 -18.06 10.87
CA LEU A 95 12.28 -17.61 11.06
C LEU A 95 12.43 -16.10 11.01
N ASN A 96 11.67 -15.40 10.17
CA ASN A 96 11.68 -13.94 10.12
C ASN A 96 11.23 -13.32 11.46
N GLY A 97 10.21 -13.91 12.11
CA GLY A 97 9.82 -13.52 13.46
C GLY A 97 10.96 -13.69 14.46
N LEU A 98 11.68 -14.81 14.42
CA LEU A 98 12.85 -15.02 15.28
C LEU A 98 13.91 -13.93 15.08
N TRP A 99 14.26 -13.59 13.84
CA TRP A 99 15.18 -12.47 13.54
C TRP A 99 14.63 -11.12 14.03
N GLY A 100 13.33 -10.93 13.95
CA GLY A 100 12.62 -9.78 14.49
C GLY A 100 12.83 -9.59 15.99
N THR A 101 12.88 -10.68 16.77
CA THR A 101 13.17 -10.60 18.21
C THR A 101 14.59 -10.11 18.51
N ALA A 102 15.53 -10.35 17.59
CA ALA A 102 16.88 -9.82 17.65
C ALA A 102 17.00 -8.37 17.10
N GLY A 103 15.88 -7.73 16.76
CA GLY A 103 15.83 -6.34 16.27
C GLY A 103 15.82 -6.20 14.74
N PHE A 104 15.86 -7.30 13.98
CA PHE A 104 15.88 -7.25 12.53
C PHE A 104 14.46 -7.24 11.94
N VAL A 105 13.89 -6.04 11.76
CA VAL A 105 12.48 -5.84 11.36
C VAL A 105 12.29 -5.31 9.93
N TRP A 106 13.35 -5.31 9.12
CA TRP A 106 13.35 -4.68 7.79
C TRP A 106 12.48 -5.43 6.78
N PHE A 107 12.50 -6.77 6.79
CA PHE A 107 11.72 -7.61 5.88
C PHE A 107 10.36 -7.99 6.45
N ARG A 108 9.51 -6.99 6.72
CA ARG A 108 8.25 -7.19 7.43
C ARG A 108 7.11 -7.80 6.61
N ALA A 109 7.09 -7.58 5.30
CA ALA A 109 5.98 -7.97 4.43
C ALA A 109 6.20 -9.34 3.77
N THR A 110 6.43 -10.37 4.59
CA THR A 110 6.73 -11.73 4.07
C THR A 110 5.54 -12.39 3.39
N ASN A 111 4.33 -11.87 3.59
CA ASN A 111 3.15 -12.23 2.82
C ASN A 111 3.37 -12.14 1.29
N ARG A 112 4.19 -11.19 0.83
CA ARG A 112 4.52 -11.00 -0.59
C ARG A 112 5.45 -12.08 -1.16
N HIS A 113 6.04 -12.92 -0.31
CA HIS A 113 6.81 -14.08 -0.78
C HIS A 113 5.94 -15.15 -1.44
N SER A 114 4.61 -15.05 -1.31
CA SER A 114 3.64 -15.81 -2.12
C SER A 114 3.88 -15.68 -3.64
N ILE A 115 4.37 -14.53 -4.12
CA ILE A 115 4.74 -14.32 -5.53
C ILE A 115 5.86 -15.28 -5.96
N TRP A 116 6.85 -15.49 -5.08
CA TRP A 116 7.94 -16.44 -5.34
C TRP A 116 7.45 -17.89 -5.30
N ILE A 117 6.56 -18.22 -4.36
CA ILE A 117 5.91 -19.54 -4.32
C ILE A 117 5.18 -19.80 -5.63
N LEU A 118 4.37 -18.83 -6.09
CA LEU A 118 3.65 -18.93 -7.36
C LEU A 118 4.60 -19.14 -8.54
N ALA A 119 5.67 -18.33 -8.64
CA ALA A 119 6.65 -18.45 -9.70
C ALA A 119 7.32 -19.84 -9.74
N LEU A 120 7.74 -20.36 -8.59
CA LEU A 120 8.34 -21.69 -8.46
C LEU A 120 7.36 -22.80 -8.88
N VAL A 121 6.11 -22.70 -8.47
CA VAL A 121 5.04 -23.64 -8.82
C VAL A 121 4.76 -23.60 -10.32
N LEU A 122 4.66 -22.42 -10.93
CA LEU A 122 4.41 -22.25 -12.36
C LEU A 122 5.58 -22.77 -13.20
N LEU A 123 6.81 -22.45 -12.83
CA LEU A 123 8.02 -22.98 -13.49
C LEU A 123 8.06 -24.51 -13.43
N TRP A 124 7.83 -25.09 -12.26
CA TRP A 124 7.74 -26.54 -12.12
C TRP A 124 6.62 -27.11 -13.01
N SER A 125 5.44 -26.49 -12.99
CA SER A 125 4.28 -26.95 -13.77
C SER A 125 4.55 -26.93 -15.28
N VAL A 126 5.12 -25.84 -15.80
CA VAL A 126 5.48 -25.70 -17.22
C VAL A 126 6.53 -26.74 -17.62
N THR A 127 7.55 -27.00 -16.80
CA THR A 127 8.56 -28.04 -17.11
C THR A 127 8.00 -29.46 -17.14
N ARG A 128 6.91 -29.72 -16.40
CA ARG A 128 6.21 -31.01 -16.42
C ARG A 128 5.28 -31.12 -17.62
N LEU A 129 4.51 -30.07 -17.90
CA LEU A 129 3.58 -30.01 -19.02
C LEU A 129 4.31 -30.01 -20.36
N SER A 130 5.47 -29.37 -20.47
CA SER A 130 6.28 -29.36 -21.71
C SER A 130 6.76 -30.75 -22.13
N ARG A 131 6.79 -31.72 -21.21
CA ARG A 131 7.13 -33.12 -21.50
C ARG A 131 5.92 -33.96 -21.94
N ALA A 132 4.70 -33.43 -21.84
CA ALA A 132 3.50 -34.14 -22.25
C ALA A 132 3.48 -34.30 -23.79
N ARG A 133 2.94 -35.41 -24.30
CA ARG A 133 2.95 -35.67 -25.75
C ARG A 133 2.13 -34.66 -26.54
N TRP A 134 1.05 -34.14 -25.95
CA TRP A 134 0.11 -33.23 -26.60
C TRP A 134 0.68 -31.81 -26.83
N THR A 135 1.66 -31.37 -26.03
CA THR A 135 2.33 -30.08 -26.26
C THR A 135 3.22 -30.06 -27.50
N ARG A 136 3.50 -31.22 -28.11
CA ARG A 136 4.17 -31.29 -29.42
C ARG A 136 3.30 -30.77 -30.57
N GLN A 137 1.98 -30.72 -30.39
CA GLN A 137 1.06 -30.12 -31.35
C GLN A 137 0.93 -28.63 -31.04
N ARG A 138 1.51 -27.78 -31.90
CA ARG A 138 1.59 -26.33 -31.67
C ARG A 138 0.22 -25.70 -31.39
N ALA A 139 -0.79 -26.00 -32.21
CA ALA A 139 -2.13 -25.45 -32.05
C ALA A 139 -2.75 -25.84 -30.70
N ALA A 140 -2.59 -27.10 -30.30
CA ALA A 140 -3.15 -27.64 -29.07
C ALA A 140 -2.45 -27.04 -27.83
N SER A 141 -1.12 -26.92 -27.88
CA SER A 141 -0.35 -26.24 -26.83
C SER A 141 -0.73 -24.77 -26.67
N ILE A 142 -0.93 -24.05 -27.78
CA ILE A 142 -1.38 -22.65 -27.76
C ILE A 142 -2.78 -22.55 -27.15
N LEU A 143 -3.70 -23.42 -27.56
CA LEU A 143 -5.06 -23.43 -27.03
C LEU A 143 -5.07 -23.70 -25.51
N ALA A 144 -4.31 -24.69 -25.02
CA ALA A 144 -4.20 -24.91 -23.57
C ALA A 144 -3.60 -23.70 -22.84
N ALA A 145 -2.53 -23.13 -23.36
CA ALA A 145 -1.92 -21.95 -22.75
C ALA A 145 -2.91 -20.78 -22.69
N ALA A 146 -3.68 -20.56 -23.75
CA ALA A 146 -4.73 -19.54 -23.79
C ALA A 146 -5.85 -19.84 -22.79
N LEU A 147 -6.32 -21.09 -22.69
CA LEU A 147 -7.37 -21.49 -21.75
C LEU A 147 -6.91 -21.35 -20.28
N VAL A 148 -5.70 -21.82 -19.96
CA VAL A 148 -5.13 -21.69 -18.61
C VAL A 148 -4.86 -20.22 -18.28
N GLY A 149 -4.37 -19.43 -19.23
CA GLY A 149 -4.19 -17.99 -19.07
C GLY A 149 -5.51 -17.27 -18.82
N ALA A 150 -6.54 -17.57 -19.61
CA ALA A 150 -7.88 -17.01 -19.43
C ALA A 150 -8.49 -17.40 -18.07
N LEU A 151 -8.33 -18.66 -17.65
CA LEU A 151 -8.78 -19.12 -16.34
C LEU A 151 -8.02 -18.41 -15.20
N ALA A 152 -6.71 -18.28 -15.31
CA ALA A 152 -5.88 -17.61 -14.32
C ALA A 152 -6.22 -16.12 -14.20
N LEU A 153 -6.48 -15.45 -15.32
CA LEU A 153 -6.95 -14.06 -15.33
C LEU A 153 -8.35 -13.95 -14.73
N ALA A 154 -9.29 -14.83 -15.11
CA ALA A 154 -10.65 -14.77 -14.58
C ALA A 154 -10.72 -15.06 -13.08
N ASP A 155 -9.83 -15.90 -12.55
CA ASP A 155 -9.77 -16.26 -11.13
C ASP A 155 -9.05 -15.23 -10.26
N GLN A 156 -7.96 -14.64 -10.77
CA GLN A 156 -7.14 -13.70 -10.01
C GLN A 156 -7.49 -12.23 -10.30
N CYS A 157 -8.42 -11.95 -11.21
CA CYS A 157 -8.88 -10.59 -11.42
C CYS A 157 -9.68 -10.14 -10.18
N PRO A 158 -9.25 -9.07 -9.49
CA PRO A 158 -10.00 -8.55 -8.36
C PRO A 158 -11.39 -8.07 -8.81
N PRO A 159 -12.37 -8.01 -7.88
CA PRO A 159 -13.68 -7.49 -8.20
C PRO A 159 -13.53 -6.04 -8.67
N ARG A 160 -14.39 -5.64 -9.62
CA ARG A 160 -14.39 -4.26 -10.11
C ARG A 160 -14.68 -3.32 -8.94
N THR A 161 -13.86 -2.28 -8.81
CA THR A 161 -14.12 -1.18 -7.88
C THR A 161 -15.50 -0.58 -8.19
N PRO A 162 -16.37 -0.39 -7.18
CA PRO A 162 -17.69 0.20 -7.38
C PRO A 162 -17.60 1.56 -8.07
N SER A 163 -18.54 1.85 -9.00
CA SER A 163 -18.57 3.12 -9.74
C SER A 163 -18.67 4.34 -8.82
N ALA A 164 -19.35 4.20 -7.67
CA ALA A 164 -19.46 5.24 -6.65
C ALA A 164 -18.10 5.58 -6.02
N GLU A 165 -17.25 4.59 -5.76
CA GLU A 165 -15.91 4.80 -5.20
C GLU A 165 -14.99 5.47 -6.23
N ILE A 166 -15.04 5.02 -7.49
CA ILE A 166 -14.33 5.67 -8.61
C ILE A 166 -14.77 7.13 -8.75
N ALA A 167 -16.07 7.42 -8.64
CA ALA A 167 -16.61 8.76 -8.72
C ALA A 167 -16.14 9.63 -7.53
N ALA A 168 -16.11 9.09 -6.32
CA ALA A 168 -15.62 9.79 -5.13
C ALA A 168 -14.13 10.17 -5.26
N VAL A 169 -13.28 9.22 -5.69
CA VAL A 169 -11.86 9.49 -5.94
C VAL A 169 -11.69 10.54 -7.04
N ARG A 170 -12.45 10.44 -8.13
CA ARG A 170 -12.43 11.43 -9.22
C ARG A 170 -12.81 12.83 -8.73
N SER A 171 -13.86 12.95 -7.92
CA SER A 171 -14.29 14.22 -7.34
C SER A 171 -13.21 14.82 -6.44
N THR A 172 -12.57 13.98 -5.63
CA THR A 172 -11.47 14.37 -4.75
C THR A 172 -10.27 14.90 -5.55
N MET A 173 -9.85 14.17 -6.59
CA MET A 173 -8.77 14.61 -7.49
C MET A 173 -9.11 15.90 -8.25
N ALA A 174 -10.36 16.10 -8.64
CA ALA A 174 -10.79 17.33 -9.28
C ALA A 174 -10.77 18.53 -8.31
N SER A 175 -11.13 18.29 -7.04
CA SER A 175 -11.03 19.28 -5.96
C SER A 175 -9.57 19.71 -5.74
N ASP A 176 -8.66 18.74 -5.61
CA ASP A 176 -7.22 19.00 -5.44
C ASP A 176 -6.64 19.79 -6.60
N ARG A 177 -6.97 19.40 -7.83
CA ARG A 177 -6.52 20.11 -9.02
C ARG A 177 -6.96 21.56 -8.99
N THR A 178 -8.25 21.80 -8.77
CA THR A 178 -8.83 23.16 -8.71
C THR A 178 -8.16 23.98 -7.61
N PHE A 179 -7.93 23.37 -6.45
CA PHE A 179 -7.25 24.01 -5.32
C PHE A 179 -5.81 24.40 -5.69
N VAL A 180 -5.00 23.47 -6.19
CA VAL A 180 -3.60 23.73 -6.57
C VAL A 180 -3.50 24.75 -7.70
N GLU A 181 -4.34 24.65 -8.73
CA GLU A 181 -4.39 25.63 -9.83
C GLU A 181 -4.73 27.04 -9.33
N SER A 182 -5.65 27.16 -8.37
CA SER A 182 -5.98 28.46 -7.75
C SER A 182 -4.80 29.05 -6.97
N LEU A 183 -4.04 28.22 -6.26
CA LEU A 183 -2.83 28.65 -5.55
C LEU A 183 -1.75 29.07 -6.52
N GLU A 184 -1.53 28.30 -7.57
CA GLU A 184 -0.58 28.62 -8.61
C GLU A 184 -0.92 29.94 -9.30
N ALA A 185 -2.20 30.22 -9.56
CA ALA A 185 -2.64 31.49 -10.15
C ALA A 185 -2.42 32.69 -9.22
N ALA A 186 -2.56 32.51 -7.91
CA ALA A 186 -2.47 33.59 -6.93
C ALA A 186 -1.04 33.86 -6.42
N LEU A 187 -0.16 32.86 -6.45
CA LEU A 187 1.18 32.92 -5.85
C LEU A 187 2.29 33.04 -6.90
N PRO A 188 3.42 33.67 -6.53
CA PRO A 188 4.58 33.72 -7.41
C PRO A 188 5.14 32.32 -7.69
N ARG A 189 5.91 32.20 -8.76
CA ARG A 189 6.64 30.98 -9.09
C ARG A 189 7.56 30.58 -7.93
N ASP A 190 7.67 29.27 -7.67
CA ASP A 190 8.50 28.68 -6.62
C ASP A 190 8.12 29.09 -5.19
N ALA A 191 6.90 29.60 -5.00
CA ALA A 191 6.34 29.91 -3.69
C ALA A 191 6.41 28.68 -2.77
N MET A 192 6.98 28.88 -1.58
CA MET A 192 7.12 27.83 -0.56
C MET A 192 5.88 27.77 0.32
N LEU A 193 5.29 26.59 0.43
CA LEU A 193 4.08 26.31 1.20
C LEU A 193 4.38 25.30 2.30
N PHE A 194 4.11 25.69 3.55
CA PHE A 194 4.29 24.81 4.69
C PHE A 194 3.02 23.99 4.91
N VAL A 195 3.15 22.66 4.85
CA VAL A 195 2.04 21.73 4.97
C VAL A 195 1.85 21.34 6.43
N LEU A 196 0.62 21.46 6.92
CA LEU A 196 0.22 21.18 8.30
C LEU A 196 -0.88 20.08 8.36
N PRO A 197 -0.86 19.20 9.36
CA PRO A 197 0.22 19.04 10.35
C PRO A 197 1.49 18.44 9.73
N VAL A 198 2.60 18.46 10.47
CA VAL A 198 3.83 17.78 10.05
C VAL A 198 3.63 16.28 10.22
N LEU A 199 3.33 15.60 9.11
CA LEU A 199 3.11 14.16 9.08
C LEU A 199 4.42 13.40 8.85
N ASP A 200 4.60 12.31 9.59
CA ASP A 200 5.67 11.35 9.35
C ASP A 200 5.58 10.76 7.94
N PHE A 201 6.71 10.77 7.23
CA PHE A 201 6.87 10.09 5.96
C PHE A 201 8.18 9.28 5.97
N PRO A 202 8.24 8.09 5.36
CA PRO A 202 7.13 7.30 4.88
C PRO A 202 6.42 6.55 6.03
N GLU A 203 5.20 6.07 5.78
CA GLU A 203 4.45 5.19 6.68
C GLU A 203 4.21 5.79 8.08
N GLY A 204 3.68 7.00 8.11
CA GLY A 204 3.27 7.68 9.35
C GLY A 204 1.97 7.08 9.91
N PRO A 205 1.71 7.24 11.22
CA PRO A 205 0.41 6.91 11.77
C PRO A 205 -0.68 7.83 11.17
N ARG A 206 -1.92 7.33 11.10
CA ARG A 206 -3.08 8.17 10.75
C ARG A 206 -3.29 9.21 11.86
N VAL A 207 -3.46 10.47 11.48
CA VAL A 207 -3.81 11.57 12.40
C VAL A 207 -5.29 11.90 12.22
N LEU A 208 -6.12 11.59 13.22
CA LEU A 208 -7.58 11.67 13.15
C LEU A 208 -8.10 10.98 11.87
N ARG A 209 -8.61 11.76 10.90
CA ARG A 209 -9.11 11.25 9.62
C ARG A 209 -8.07 11.29 8.51
N ALA A 210 -6.99 12.07 8.64
CA ALA A 210 -5.96 12.23 7.61
C ALA A 210 -5.01 11.03 7.55
N THR A 211 -4.84 10.44 6.37
CA THR A 211 -3.77 9.45 6.13
C THR A 211 -2.43 10.12 5.88
N ASP A 212 -1.36 9.40 6.18
CA ASP A 212 0.03 9.86 6.07
C ASP A 212 0.38 10.39 4.68
N TYR A 213 -0.14 9.78 3.60
CA TYR A 213 0.16 10.18 2.22
C TYR A 213 -0.80 11.22 1.60
N GLU A 214 -1.78 11.76 2.33
CA GLU A 214 -2.74 12.69 1.72
C GLU A 214 -2.08 13.94 1.11
N PRO A 215 -1.09 14.58 1.74
CA PRO A 215 -0.49 15.76 1.15
C PRO A 215 0.33 15.48 -0.13
N LEU A 216 0.68 14.21 -0.43
CA LEU A 216 1.25 13.85 -1.74
C LEU A 216 0.30 14.21 -2.89
N ARG A 217 -1.01 14.23 -2.66
CA ARG A 217 -2.01 14.57 -3.69
C ARG A 217 -1.75 15.95 -4.31
N LEU A 218 -1.24 16.91 -3.52
CA LEU A 218 -0.95 18.27 -3.99
C LEU A 218 0.22 18.30 -4.99
N TYR A 219 1.20 17.41 -4.82
CA TYR A 219 2.33 17.27 -5.75
C TYR A 219 1.91 16.73 -7.13
N LEU A 220 0.77 16.01 -7.23
CA LEU A 220 0.29 15.50 -8.51
C LEU A 220 -0.18 16.60 -9.46
N PHE A 221 -0.58 17.75 -8.92
CA PHE A 221 -1.12 18.87 -9.69
C PHE A 221 -0.21 20.09 -9.69
N SER A 222 0.73 20.18 -8.75
CA SER A 222 1.64 21.32 -8.73
C SER A 222 2.78 21.14 -9.72
N SER A 223 3.05 22.20 -10.46
CA SER A 223 4.16 22.34 -11.39
C SER A 223 5.23 23.32 -10.92
N ARG A 224 4.86 24.26 -10.02
CA ARG A 224 5.73 25.37 -9.60
C ARG A 224 5.69 25.73 -8.11
N LEU A 225 4.92 25.03 -7.28
CA LEU A 225 4.89 25.27 -5.83
C LEU A 225 5.89 24.35 -5.13
N ARG A 226 6.45 24.82 -4.02
CA ARG A 226 7.38 24.05 -3.19
C ARG A 226 6.70 23.72 -1.88
N LEU A 227 6.27 22.47 -1.71
CA LEU A 227 5.59 22.00 -0.50
C LEU A 227 6.62 21.45 0.51
N SER A 228 6.37 21.61 1.81
CA SER A 228 7.29 21.12 2.86
C SER A 228 7.15 19.62 3.20
N TYR A 229 6.04 19.00 2.80
CA TYR A 229 5.73 17.61 3.14
C TYR A 229 6.59 16.59 2.35
N GLY A 230 6.86 15.43 2.96
CA GLY A 230 7.58 14.31 2.32
C GLY A 230 9.03 14.15 2.77
N GLY A 231 9.42 14.76 3.89
CA GLY A 231 10.71 14.53 4.53
C GLY A 231 10.77 13.16 5.20
N ASP A 232 11.88 12.44 5.02
CA ASP A 232 12.10 11.14 5.66
C ASP A 232 12.19 11.29 7.19
N LYS A 233 11.33 10.58 7.91
CA LYS A 233 11.33 10.50 9.38
C LYS A 233 12.65 9.92 9.88
N GLY A 234 13.09 10.41 11.04
CA GLY A 234 14.37 10.03 11.63
C GLY A 234 15.59 10.71 10.98
N ARG A 235 15.39 11.66 10.06
CA ARG A 235 16.47 12.54 9.59
C ARG A 235 16.55 13.78 10.48
N PRO A 236 17.70 14.06 11.13
CA PRO A 236 17.87 15.27 11.94
C PRO A 236 17.60 16.57 11.17
N ARG A 237 17.81 16.55 9.86
CA ARG A 237 17.49 17.66 8.95
C ARG A 237 16.02 18.05 8.98
N GLU A 238 15.08 17.11 9.20
CA GLU A 238 13.64 17.37 9.08
C GLU A 238 12.97 17.77 10.40
N GLU A 239 13.66 17.60 11.54
CA GLU A 239 13.10 17.87 12.88
C GLU A 239 12.64 19.32 13.10
N TRP A 240 13.17 20.28 12.34
CA TRP A 240 12.78 21.68 12.48
C TRP A 240 11.30 21.91 12.16
N GLN A 241 10.70 21.07 11.29
CA GLN A 241 9.29 21.22 10.90
C GLN A 241 8.38 21.03 12.11
N GLY A 242 8.59 19.96 12.89
CA GLY A 242 7.83 19.71 14.12
C GLY A 242 8.04 20.79 15.17
N ARG A 243 9.28 21.26 15.36
CA ARG A 243 9.58 22.38 16.28
C ARG A 243 8.86 23.68 15.90
N VAL A 244 8.65 23.92 14.60
CA VAL A 244 7.91 25.10 14.12
C VAL A 244 6.41 24.93 14.31
N GLU A 245 5.87 23.72 14.11
CA GLU A 245 4.46 23.41 14.34
C GLU A 245 4.06 23.56 15.83
N GLU A 246 4.96 23.26 16.76
CA GLU A 246 4.72 23.41 18.22
C GLU A 246 4.62 24.87 18.70
N LEU A 247 5.03 25.85 17.87
CA LEU A 247 4.97 27.26 18.24
C LEU A 247 3.53 27.78 18.28
N PRO A 248 3.23 28.80 19.11
CA PRO A 248 1.97 29.53 19.03
C PRO A 248 1.72 30.04 17.59
N PRO A 249 0.47 30.07 17.10
CA PRO A 249 0.17 30.37 15.69
C PRO A 249 0.88 31.58 15.10
N GLU A 250 0.94 32.69 15.85
CA GLU A 250 1.61 33.91 15.41
C GLU A 250 3.14 33.74 15.30
N ALA A 251 3.75 33.07 16.28
CA ALA A 251 5.18 32.78 16.28
C ALA A 251 5.56 31.77 15.20
N MET A 252 4.72 30.75 14.96
CA MET A 252 4.87 29.80 13.84
C MET A 252 4.86 30.55 12.51
N ALA A 253 3.86 31.42 12.29
CA ALA A 253 3.73 32.20 11.07
C ALA A 253 4.95 33.10 10.84
N ALA A 254 5.38 33.85 11.86
CA ALA A 254 6.58 34.69 11.77
C ALA A 254 7.86 33.87 11.49
N ALA A 255 7.99 32.71 12.13
CA ALA A 255 9.10 31.80 11.91
C ALA A 255 9.13 31.26 10.46
N LEU A 256 7.98 30.98 9.87
CA LEU A 256 7.87 30.52 8.48
C LEU A 256 8.09 31.66 7.48
N GLU A 257 7.57 32.85 7.76
CA GLU A 257 7.80 34.06 6.97
C GLU A 257 9.29 34.40 6.89
N SER A 258 10.01 34.34 8.01
CA SER A 258 11.48 34.55 8.05
C SER A 258 12.28 33.53 7.23
N ARG A 259 11.68 32.38 6.92
CA ARG A 259 12.26 31.32 6.09
C ARG A 259 11.81 31.41 4.63
N GLY A 260 11.00 32.42 4.27
CA GLY A 260 10.52 32.65 2.90
C GLY A 260 9.27 31.88 2.51
N PHE A 261 8.52 31.31 3.48
CA PHE A 261 7.25 30.65 3.17
C PHE A 261 6.17 31.68 2.82
N ALA A 262 5.47 31.44 1.71
CA ALA A 262 4.39 32.29 1.21
C ALA A 262 3.02 31.94 1.80
N GLY A 263 2.87 30.76 2.38
CA GLY A 263 1.59 30.29 2.91
C GLY A 263 1.66 28.99 3.70
N LEU A 264 0.57 28.70 4.40
CA LEU A 264 0.29 27.42 5.05
C LEU A 264 -0.75 26.65 4.24
N VAL A 265 -0.60 25.34 4.14
CA VAL A 265 -1.62 24.43 3.61
C VAL A 265 -1.99 23.43 4.71
N LEU A 266 -3.19 23.56 5.24
CA LEU A 266 -3.71 22.71 6.31
C LEU A 266 -4.53 21.58 5.70
N ASN A 267 -4.22 20.35 6.10
CA ASN A 267 -5.12 19.22 5.92
C ASN A 267 -6.16 19.22 7.05
N ARG A 268 -7.38 19.65 6.74
CA ARG A 268 -8.46 19.84 7.72
C ARG A 268 -8.90 18.54 8.37
N LYS A 269 -8.66 17.39 7.75
CA LYS A 269 -9.00 16.07 8.32
C LYS A 269 -8.14 15.68 9.52
N ALA A 270 -7.01 16.35 9.70
CA ALA A 270 -6.09 16.10 10.80
C ALA A 270 -6.41 16.93 12.06
N TYR A 271 -7.45 17.77 12.03
CA TYR A 271 -7.87 18.62 13.15
C TYR A 271 -9.32 18.34 13.56
N GLU A 272 -9.61 18.34 14.86
CA GLU A 272 -10.98 18.09 15.38
C GLU A 272 -11.95 19.20 14.97
N ASP A 273 -11.50 20.46 15.07
CA ASP A 273 -12.22 21.67 14.65
C ASP A 273 -12.02 21.98 13.15
N GLY A 274 -11.36 21.09 12.42
CA GLY A 274 -10.99 21.30 11.02
C GLY A 274 -10.01 22.45 10.81
N GLY A 275 -9.21 22.83 11.80
CA GLY A 275 -8.20 23.90 11.72
C GLY A 275 -8.76 25.31 11.88
N GLU A 276 -9.98 25.44 12.41
CA GLU A 276 -10.67 26.72 12.56
C GLU A 276 -10.02 27.62 13.62
N GLY A 277 -9.57 27.07 14.74
CA GLY A 277 -8.82 27.80 15.76
C GLY A 277 -7.53 28.38 15.22
N LEU A 278 -6.78 27.62 14.41
CA LEU A 278 -5.57 28.10 13.75
C LEU A 278 -5.89 29.21 12.74
N ARG A 279 -6.96 29.06 11.95
CA ARG A 279 -7.44 30.10 11.03
C ARG A 279 -7.79 31.40 11.75
N GLN A 280 -8.50 31.32 12.88
CA GLN A 280 -8.91 32.49 13.67
C GLN A 280 -7.72 33.19 14.31
N ALA A 281 -6.78 32.44 14.89
CA ALA A 281 -5.56 32.98 15.49
C ALA A 281 -4.68 33.70 14.46
N LEU A 282 -4.60 33.19 13.23
CA LEU A 282 -3.85 33.85 12.16
C LEU A 282 -4.60 35.07 11.62
N ALA A 283 -5.93 35.00 11.52
CA ALA A 283 -6.75 36.12 11.08
C ALA A 283 -6.70 37.32 12.04
N SER A 284 -6.58 37.10 13.35
CA SER A 284 -6.42 38.16 14.36
C SER A 284 -5.06 38.87 14.23
N SER A 285 -4.04 38.15 13.76
CA SER A 285 -2.69 38.68 13.48
C SER A 285 -2.53 39.31 12.07
N GLY A 286 -3.62 39.53 11.34
CA GLY A 286 -3.62 40.19 10.02
C GLY A 286 -3.55 39.25 8.81
N ARG A 287 -3.39 37.94 9.02
CA ARG A 287 -3.30 36.92 7.95
C ARG A 287 -4.69 36.36 7.61
N ARG A 288 -5.52 37.19 6.97
CA ARG A 288 -6.94 36.90 6.71
C ARG A 288 -7.22 36.23 5.37
N GLU A 289 -6.30 36.34 4.42
CA GLU A 289 -6.47 35.74 3.10
C GLU A 289 -6.34 34.22 3.18
N GLY A 290 -7.34 33.51 2.67
CA GLY A 290 -7.33 32.06 2.61
C GLY A 290 -8.30 31.53 1.58
N TRP A 291 -7.98 30.36 1.04
CA TRP A 291 -8.79 29.64 0.07
C TRP A 291 -8.94 28.20 0.53
N GLN A 292 -10.07 27.58 0.23
CA GLN A 292 -10.32 26.19 0.57
C GLN A 292 -10.53 25.37 -0.69
N SER A 293 -10.15 24.10 -0.64
CA SER A 293 -10.48 23.16 -1.71
C SER A 293 -12.01 23.01 -1.81
N PRO A 294 -12.56 22.72 -3.00
CA PRO A 294 -13.99 22.49 -3.19
C PRO A 294 -14.62 21.47 -2.23
N ASP A 295 -13.91 20.38 -1.94
CA ASP A 295 -14.29 19.33 -0.98
C ASP A 295 -14.00 19.69 0.48
N ARG A 296 -13.33 20.83 0.73
CA ARG A 296 -12.90 21.31 2.06
C ARG A 296 -11.92 20.39 2.78
N ASP A 297 -11.20 19.52 2.07
CA ASP A 297 -10.11 18.73 2.66
C ASP A 297 -8.90 19.62 3.00
N PHE A 298 -8.60 20.60 2.14
CA PHE A 298 -7.45 21.50 2.29
C PHE A 298 -7.86 22.95 2.49
N LEU A 299 -7.11 23.65 3.34
CA LEU A 299 -7.23 25.09 3.58
C LEU A 299 -5.87 25.75 3.40
N PHE A 300 -5.81 26.73 2.51
CA PHE A 300 -4.67 27.61 2.39
C PHE A 300 -4.85 28.86 3.26
N LEU A 301 -3.78 29.29 3.93
CA LEU A 301 -3.70 30.57 4.64
C LEU A 301 -2.46 31.33 4.17
N ARG A 302 -2.66 32.58 3.73
CA ARG A 302 -1.57 33.39 3.20
C ARG A 302 -0.68 33.91 4.34
N LEU A 303 0.63 33.79 4.15
CA LEU A 303 1.63 34.43 5.01
C LEU A 303 2.12 35.73 4.37
N LEU A 304 2.75 36.57 5.18
CA LEU A 304 3.32 37.85 4.79
C LEU A 304 4.86 37.75 4.86
N PRO A 305 5.51 37.09 3.89
CA PRO A 305 6.97 37.01 3.87
C PRO A 305 7.57 38.42 3.79
N GLN A 306 8.67 38.63 4.53
CA GLN A 306 9.43 39.88 4.54
C GLN A 306 10.30 40.05 3.30
#